data_AF-A0A537RIE6-F1
#
_entry.id   AF-A0A537RIE6-F1
#
_cell.length_a   1.000
_cell.length_b   1.000
_cell.length_c   1.000
_cell.angle_alpha   90.00
_cell.angle_beta   90.00
_cell.angle_gamma   90.00
#
_symmetry.space_group_name_H-M   'P 1'
#
loop_
_entity.id
_entity.type
_entity.pdbx_description
1 polymer ?
#
loop_
_entity_poly.entity_id
_entity_poly.type
_entity_poly.pdbx_seq_one_letter_code
_entity_poly.pdbx_strand_id
1 'polypeptide(L)' 'FDPNLHQAMLEISDASRPAGTVAQVIQPGYMIGERVLRPALVAVAKGGPRASMETPANDNAGIPPQEP' A
#
# COMPACT_ATOMS: atom_id res chain seq x y z
N PHE A 1 6.84 -4.32 -4.55
CA PHE A 1 7.61 -3.42 -3.67
C PHE A 1 8.38 -4.31 -2.73
N ASP A 2 9.71 -4.25 -2.76
CA ASP A 2 10.55 -5.10 -1.92
C ASP A 2 11.19 -4.24 -0.83
N PRO A 3 10.76 -4.35 0.45
CA PRO A 3 11.27 -3.52 1.54
C PRO A 3 12.79 -3.62 1.73
N ASN A 4 13.38 -4.75 1.34
CA ASN A 4 14.83 -4.98 1.41
C ASN A 4 15.61 -4.16 0.36
N LEU A 5 14.98 -3.82 -0.77
CA LEU A 5 15.62 -3.13 -1.90
C LEU A 5 15.07 -1.71 -2.10
N HIS A 6 13.90 -1.41 -1.55
CA HIS A 6 13.14 -0.20 -1.77
C HIS A 6 12.76 0.44 -0.44
N GLN A 7 13.08 1.72 -0.30
CA GLN A 7 12.67 2.56 0.81
C GLN A 7 11.52 3.45 0.34
N ALA A 8 10.31 3.17 0.83
CA ALA A 8 9.13 3.97 0.56
C ALA A 8 9.20 5.29 1.34
N MET A 9 9.35 6.42 0.64
CA MET A 9 9.39 7.73 1.27
C MET A 9 8.02 8.39 1.38
N LEU A 10 7.15 8.11 0.42
CA LEU A 10 5.86 8.77 0.28
C LEU A 10 4.87 7.85 -0.44
N GLU A 11 3.60 8.08 -0.16
CA GLU A 11 2.50 7.34 -0.75
C GLU A 11 1.71 8.28 -1.68
N ILE A 12 1.48 7.85 -2.91
CA ILE A 12 0.73 8.62 -3.92
C ILE A 12 -0.58 7.93 -4.26
N SER A 13 -1.67 8.72 -4.23
CA SER A 13 -3.00 8.26 -4.61
C SER A 13 -3.07 8.02 -6.11
N ASP A 14 -2.79 6.78 -6.53
CA ASP A 14 -2.81 6.34 -7.91
C ASP A 14 -3.83 5.21 -8.05
N ALA A 15 -5.00 5.51 -8.63
CA ALA A 15 -6.08 4.54 -8.81
C ALA A 15 -5.84 3.56 -9.97
N SER A 16 -4.79 3.78 -10.78
CA SER A 16 -4.43 2.92 -11.91
C SER A 16 -3.58 1.72 -11.48
N ARG A 17 -2.90 1.83 -10.34
CA ARG A 17 -2.01 0.78 -9.80
C ARG A 17 -2.55 0.28 -8.46
N PRO A 18 -2.40 -1.00 -8.11
CA PRO A 18 -2.84 -1.54 -6.83
C PRO A 18 -1.97 -1.05 -5.65
N ALA A 19 -2.61 -0.93 -4.49
CA ALA A 19 -1.98 -0.47 -3.26
C ALA A 19 -0.74 -1.30 -2.86
N GLY A 20 0.36 -0.63 -2.52
CA GLY A 20 1.62 -1.27 -2.17
C GLY A 20 2.54 -1.59 -3.36
N THR A 21 2.23 -1.06 -4.55
CA THR A 21 3.11 -1.13 -5.72
C THR A 21 4.01 0.09 -5.82
N VAL A 22 5.19 -0.03 -6.43
CA VAL A 22 6.03 1.14 -6.74
C VAL A 22 5.34 1.94 -7.85
N ALA A 23 4.90 3.15 -7.50
CA ALA A 23 4.25 4.06 -8.44
C ALA A 23 5.26 4.98 -9.14
N GLN A 24 6.31 5.39 -8.44
CA GLN A 24 7.39 6.19 -9.01
C GLN A 24 8.72 5.94 -8.31
N VAL A 25 9.82 5.96 -9.07
CA VAL A 25 11.19 5.94 -8.53
C VAL A 25 11.69 7.37 -8.44
N ILE A 26 11.97 7.83 -7.22
CA ILE A 26 12.51 9.17 -6.95
C ILE A 26 14.03 9.14 -7.13
N GLN A 27 14.65 8.08 -6.60
CA GLN A 27 16.07 7.85 -6.73
C GLN A 27 16.39 6.37 -6.89
N PRO A 28 17.19 6.00 -7.91
CA PRO A 28 17.59 4.61 -8.09
C PRO A 28 18.44 4.12 -6.91
N GLY A 29 18.17 2.88 -6.51
CA GLY A 29 19.00 2.15 -5.56
C GLY A 29 20.15 1.45 -6.28
N TYR A 30 21.15 1.04 -5.51
CA TYR A 30 22.32 0.33 -6.03
C TYR A 30 22.61 -0.90 -5.17
N MET A 31 22.95 -2.00 -5.85
CA MET A 31 23.33 -3.27 -5.24
C MET A 31 24.52 -3.86 -6.00
N ILE A 32 25.40 -4.53 -5.27
CA ILE A 32 26.54 -5.29 -5.82
C ILE A 32 26.33 -6.75 -5.44
N GLY A 33 26.11 -7.60 -6.45
CA GLY A 33 25.69 -8.98 -6.21
C GLY A 33 24.40 -9.01 -5.40
N GLU A 34 24.42 -9.69 -4.25
CA GLU A 34 23.29 -9.79 -3.33
C GLU A 34 23.28 -8.69 -2.25
N ARG A 35 24.30 -7.84 -2.21
CA ARG A 35 24.45 -6.81 -1.16
C ARG A 35 23.88 -5.48 -1.62
N VAL A 36 22.88 -4.98 -0.89
CA VAL A 36 22.33 -3.64 -1.08
C VAL A 36 23.30 -2.61 -0.53
N LEU A 37 23.80 -1.73 -1.41
CA LEU A 37 24.60 -0.59 -0.99
C LEU A 37 23.70 0.57 -0.55
N ARG A 38 22.61 0.76 -1.29
CA ARG A 38 21.63 1.79 -1.02
C ARG A 38 20.27 1.37 -1.56
N PRO A 39 19.21 1.36 -0.72
CA PRO A 39 17.87 1.09 -1.22
C PRO A 39 17.39 2.20 -2.15
N ALA A 40 16.55 1.84 -3.11
CA ALA A 40 15.92 2.81 -4.01
C ALA A 40 14.87 3.62 -3.25
N LEU A 41 14.87 4.94 -3.42
CA LEU A 41 13.82 5.79 -2.85
C LEU A 41 12.64 5.80 -3.79
N VAL A 42 11.51 5.31 -3.32
CA VAL A 42 10.30 5.12 -4.14
C VAL A 42 9.07 5.76 -3.51
N ALA A 43 8.16 6.15 -4.39
CA ALA A 43 6.78 6.46 -4.07
C ALA A 43 5.95 5.19 -4.24
N VAL A 44 5.15 4.82 -3.24
CA VAL A 44 4.24 3.67 -3.33
C VAL A 44 2.82 4.12 -3.66
N ALA A 45 2.11 3.33 -4.46
CA ALA A 45 0.72 3.58 -4.79
C ALA A 45 -0.16 3.33 -3.56
N LYS A 46 -1.08 4.27 -3.32
CA LYS A 46 -2.13 4.20 -2.29
C LYS A 46 -3.53 3.93 -2.86
N GLY A 47 -3.67 3.87 -4.19
CA GLY A 47 -4.96 3.65 -4.85
C GLY A 47 -5.08 2.25 -5.45
N GLY A 48 -6.26 1.93 -5.99
CA GLY A 48 -6.61 0.63 -6.57
C GLY A 48 -6.96 -0.42 -5.51
N PRO A 49 -8.16 -1.05 -5.59
CA PRO A 49 -8.55 -2.07 -4.62
C PRO A 49 -7.50 -3.17 -4.65
N ARG A 50 -6.83 -3.39 -3.52
CA ARG A 50 -6.17 -4.66 -3.28
C ARG A 50 -7.23 -5.72 -3.54
N ALA A 51 -6.96 -6.68 -4.42
CA ALA A 51 -7.78 -7.88 -4.54
C ALA A 51 -7.60 -8.75 -3.28
N SER A 52 -7.95 -8.18 -2.13
CA SER A 52 -8.24 -8.81 -0.87
C SER A 52 -9.57 -8.22 -0.42
N MET A 53 -10.63 -8.71 -1.07
CA MET A 53 -11.86 -8.95 -0.34
C MET A 53 -11.49 -9.74 0.90
N GLU A 54 -11.57 -9.09 2.06
CA GLU A 54 -11.99 -9.66 3.34
C GLU A 54 -12.06 -8.51 4.33
N THR A 55 -13.08 -7.68 4.15
CA THR A 55 -13.71 -7.00 5.28
C THR A 55 -14.59 -8.05 5.94
N PRO A 56 -14.34 -8.52 7.18
CA PRO A 56 -15.44 -9.10 7.93
C PRO A 56 -16.42 -7.97 8.18
N ALA A 57 -17.59 -8.13 7.58
CA ALA A 57 -18.72 -7.23 7.63
C ALA A 57 -19.00 -6.80 9.08
N ASN A 58 -19.02 -5.50 9.30
CA ASN A 58 -19.58 -4.92 10.50
C ASN A 58 -21.12 -5.03 10.37
N ASP A 59 -21.69 -6.09 10.94
CA ASP A 59 -23.15 -6.26 11.06
C ASP A 59 -23.65 -5.32 12.15
N ASN A 60 -24.21 -4.18 11.75
CA ASN A 60 -25.04 -3.37 12.63
C ASN A 60 -26.37 -3.09 11.95
N ALA A 61 -27.38 -3.91 12.25
CA ALA A 61 -28.79 -3.55 12.08
C ALA A 61 -29.67 -4.41 13.00
N GLY A 62 -29.81 -3.98 14.25
CA GLY A 62 -30.77 -4.52 15.20
C GLY A 62 -31.31 -3.43 16.10
N ILE A 63 -31.99 -2.43 15.53
CA ILE A 63 -32.85 -1.52 16.31
C ILE A 63 -34.26 -2.08 16.23
N PRO A 64 -34.92 -2.28 17.39
CA PRO A 64 -36.28 -1.77 17.48
C PRO A 64 -36.44 -0.74 18.60
N PRO A 65 -37.34 0.24 18.42
CA PRO A 65 -37.61 1.30 19.39
C PRO A 65 -38.44 0.78 20.56
N GLN A 66 -38.16 1.23 21.77
CA GLN A 66 -39.08 1.13 22.91
C GLN A 66 -39.20 2.52 23.54
N GLU A 67 -40.25 3.23 23.12
CA GLU A 67 -40.93 4.29 23.88
C GLU A 67 -42.16 3.66 24.58
N PRO A 68 -42.82 4.32 25.54
CA PRO A 68 -42.53 5.61 26.19
C PRO A 68 -42.01 5.52 27.63
#